data_AF-A0A9J6G8X7-F1
#
_entry.id   AF-A0A9J6G8X7-F1
#
_cell.length_a   1.000
_cell.length_b   1.000
_cell.length_c   1.000
_cell.angle_alpha   90.00
_cell.angle_beta   90.00
_cell.angle_gamma   90.00
#
_symmetry.space_group_name_H-M   'P 1'
#
loop_
_entity.id
_entity.type
_entity.pdbx_description
1 polymer ?
#
loop_
_entity_poly.entity_id
_entity_poly.type
_entity_poly.pdbx_seq_one_letter_code
_entity_poly.pdbx_strand_id
1 'polypeptide(L)'
;MIRFFSVFLLGLVKNVEDKVWQQVLLLSEIVQLGTAPAITPAMIMRLQDLIEDYVTGRDALFPNIAMHPKQHYLLHYPLLIT
;
A
#
# COMPACT_ATOMS: atom_id res chain seq x y z
N MET A 1 -13.41 5.35 -6.84
CA MET A 1 -13.25 4.55 -8.09
C MET A 1 -12.05 3.57 -8.04
N ILE A 2 -11.32 3.43 -6.92
CA ILE A 2 -10.10 2.57 -6.86
C ILE A 2 -10.38 1.14 -6.35
N ARG A 3 -11.58 0.87 -5.79
CA ARG A 3 -11.89 -0.37 -5.06
C ARG A 3 -11.73 -1.67 -5.86
N PHE A 4 -11.83 -1.62 -7.19
CA PHE A 4 -11.70 -2.79 -8.07
C PHE A 4 -10.42 -2.79 -8.91
N PHE A 5 -9.50 -1.83 -8.68
CA PHE A 5 -8.31 -1.66 -9.50
C PHE A 5 -7.43 -2.92 -9.57
N SER A 6 -7.19 -3.57 -8.43
CA SER A 6 -6.43 -4.83 -8.35
C SER A 6 -7.13 -5.98 -9.08
N VAL A 7 -8.46 -6.04 -9.04
CA VAL A 7 -9.27 -7.07 -9.72
C VAL A 7 -9.19 -6.90 -11.23
N PHE A 8 -9.25 -5.67 -11.73
CA PHE A 8 -9.13 -5.40 -13.18
C PHE A 8 -7.75 -5.75 -13.74
N LEU A 9 -6.71 -5.62 -12.93
CA LEU A 9 -5.34 -5.93 -13.33
C LEU A 9 -4.99 -7.42 -13.23
N LEU A 10 -5.74 -8.21 -12.46
CA LEU A 10 -5.46 -9.64 -12.26
C LEU A 10 -5.35 -10.43 -13.57
N GLY A 11 -6.17 -10.10 -14.58
CA GLY A 11 -6.11 -10.74 -15.90
C GLY A 11 -4.85 -10.40 -16.73
N LEU A 12 -4.08 -9.38 -16.32
CA LEU A 12 -2.84 -8.97 -16.97
C LEU A 12 -1.60 -9.50 -16.22
N VAL A 13 -1.79 -10.08 -15.04
CA VAL A 13 -0.70 -10.56 -14.19
C VAL A 13 -0.28 -11.95 -14.64
N LYS A 14 0.98 -12.06 -15.07
CA LYS A 14 1.55 -13.33 -15.53
C LYS A 14 2.02 -14.22 -14.37
N ASN A 15 2.40 -13.61 -13.25
CA ASN A 15 2.87 -14.30 -12.06
C ASN A 15 2.32 -13.60 -10.81
N VAL A 16 1.49 -14.31 -10.05
CA VAL A 16 0.87 -13.77 -8.83
C VAL A 16 1.90 -13.64 -7.70
N GLU A 17 2.96 -14.44 -7.70
CA GLU A 17 4.04 -14.37 -6.70
C GLU A 17 5.11 -13.32 -7.04
N ASP A 18 4.93 -12.57 -8.13
CA ASP A 18 5.82 -11.47 -8.47
C ASP A 18 5.83 -10.43 -7.33
N LYS A 19 7.02 -10.16 -6.78
CA LYS A 19 7.15 -9.27 -5.62
C LYS A 19 6.74 -7.83 -5.92
N VAL A 20 6.92 -7.36 -7.16
CA VAL A 20 6.45 -6.02 -7.58
C VAL A 20 4.93 -6.01 -7.64
N TRP A 21 4.32 -7.08 -8.14
CA TRP A 21 2.87 -7.24 -8.11
C TRP A 21 2.33 -7.27 -6.67
N GLN A 22 2.99 -7.98 -5.76
CA GLN A 22 2.64 -7.98 -4.34
C GLN A 22 2.70 -6.57 -3.72
N GLN A 23 3.67 -5.73 -4.11
CA GLN A 23 3.69 -4.32 -3.69
C GLN A 23 2.49 -3.51 -4.20
N VAL A 24 2.02 -3.78 -5.42
CA VAL A 24 0.82 -3.12 -5.99
C VAL A 24 -0.44 -3.54 -5.22
N LEU A 25 -0.56 -4.81 -4.86
CA LEU A 25 -1.67 -5.31 -4.04
C LEU A 25 -1.66 -4.67 -2.64
N LEU A 26 -0.47 -4.61 -2.01
CA LEU A 26 -0.28 -4.00 -0.69
C LEU A 26 -0.66 -2.51 -0.71
N LEU A 27 -0.22 -1.77 -1.72
CA LEU A 27 -0.61 -0.37 -1.91
C LEU A 27 -2.12 -0.22 -2.15
N SER A 28 -2.75 -1.17 -2.84
CA SER A 28 -4.21 -1.18 -3.01
C SER A 28 -4.93 -1.37 -1.68
N GLU A 29 -4.44 -2.24 -0.79
CA GLU A 29 -4.99 -2.44 0.56
C GLU A 29 -4.86 -1.18 1.42
N ILE A 30 -3.69 -0.51 1.40
CA ILE A 30 -3.46 0.79 2.06
C ILE A 30 -4.49 1.83 1.60
N VAL A 31 -4.69 1.96 0.29
CA VAL A 31 -5.68 2.91 -0.26
C VAL A 31 -7.10 2.53 0.14
N GLN A 32 -7.45 1.24 0.16
CA GLN A 32 -8.78 0.79 0.56
C GLN A 32 -9.07 1.11 2.03
N LEU A 33 -8.12 0.88 2.93
CA LEU A 33 -8.25 1.22 4.35
C LEU A 33 -8.28 2.74 4.56
N GLY A 34 -7.40 3.49 3.91
CA GLY A 34 -7.35 4.95 4.01
C GLY A 34 -8.58 5.67 3.41
N THR A 35 -9.32 4.99 2.52
CA THR A 35 -10.57 5.51 1.92
C THR A 35 -11.83 4.85 2.47
N ALA A 36 -11.72 4.10 3.57
CA ALA A 36 -12.86 3.48 4.21
C ALA A 36 -13.83 4.56 4.76
N PRO A 37 -15.16 4.37 4.62
CA PRO A 37 -16.15 5.36 5.06
C PRO A 37 -16.19 5.56 6.58
N ALA A 38 -15.70 4.58 7.34
CA ALA A 38 -15.50 4.65 8.77
C ALA A 38 -14.18 3.94 9.09
N ILE A 39 -13.40 4.52 9.99
CA ILE A 39 -12.10 4.00 10.39
C ILE A 39 -12.16 3.68 11.89
N THR A 40 -11.71 2.48 12.24
CA THR A 40 -11.61 2.03 13.64
C THR A 40 -10.14 2.07 14.09
N PRO A 41 -9.84 2.14 15.40
CA PRO A 41 -8.47 2.10 15.89
C PRO A 41 -7.68 0.86 15.41
N ALA A 42 -8.35 -0.30 15.32
CA ALA A 42 -7.75 -1.52 14.78
C ALA A 42 -7.35 -1.37 13.31
N MET A 43 -8.15 -0.66 12.50
CA MET A 43 -7.81 -0.36 11.11
C MET A 43 -6.63 0.60 10.99
N ILE A 44 -6.47 1.54 11.92
CA ILE A 44 -5.31 2.46 11.96
C ILE A 44 -4.02 1.69 12.25
N MET A 45 -4.03 0.79 13.24
CA MET A 45 -2.87 -0.07 13.52
C MET A 45 -2.51 -0.92 12.30
N ARG A 46 -3.52 -1.56 11.66
CA ARG A 46 -3.29 -2.34 10.45
C ARG A 46 -2.75 -1.49 9.30
N LEU A 47 -3.25 -0.26 9.14
CA LEU A 47 -2.77 0.68 8.12
C LEU A 47 -1.31 1.04 8.34
N GLN A 48 -0.88 1.20 9.59
CA GLN A 48 0.52 1.44 9.92
C GLN A 48 1.41 0.25 9.52
N ASP A 49 1.05 -0.97 9.93
CA ASP A 49 1.81 -2.18 9.57
C ASP A 49 1.96 -2.33 8.06
N LEU A 50 0.86 -2.12 7.32
CA LEU A 50 0.85 -2.21 5.85
C LEU A 50 1.76 -1.19 5.18
N ILE A 51 1.80 0.04 5.70
CA ILE A 51 2.63 1.11 5.15
C ILE A 51 4.12 0.82 5.42
N GLU A 52 4.46 0.31 6.60
CA GLU A 52 5.83 -0.10 6.95
C GLU A 52 6.31 -1.26 6.06
N ASP A 53 5.46 -2.28 5.85
CA ASP A 53 5.72 -3.40 4.94
C ASP A 53 5.93 -2.92 3.49
N TYR A 54 5.13 -1.96 3.04
CA TYR A 54 5.22 -1.40 1.69
C TYR A 54 6.50 -0.61 1.48
N VAL A 55 6.83 0.27 2.41
CA VAL A 55 8.06 1.10 2.34
C VAL A 55 9.29 0.21 2.33
N THR A 56 9.36 -0.77 3.22
CA THR A 56 10.48 -1.71 3.30
C THR A 56 10.59 -2.58 2.05
N GLY A 57 9.47 -3.13 1.57
CA GLY A 57 9.45 -3.95 0.35
C GLY A 57 9.83 -3.16 -0.90
N ARG A 58 9.40 -1.91 -1.01
CA ARG A 58 9.76 -1.01 -2.11
C ARG A 58 11.25 -0.70 -2.15
N ASP A 59 11.88 -0.41 -1.01
CA ASP A 59 13.32 -0.15 -0.97
C ASP A 59 14.14 -1.40 -1.28
N ALA A 60 13.67 -2.58 -0.88
CA ALA A 60 14.30 -3.85 -1.24
C ALA A 60 14.20 -4.17 -2.75
N LEU A 61 13.07 -3.83 -3.39
CA LEU A 61 12.84 -4.11 -4.81
C LEU A 61 13.45 -3.08 -5.75
N PHE A 62 13.57 -1.83 -5.30
CA PHE A 62 14.05 -0.70 -6.11
C PHE A 62 15.16 0.08 -5.40
N PRO A 63 16.28 -0.56 -5.02
CA PRO A 63 17.33 0.07 -4.21
C PRO A 63 17.99 1.28 -4.88
N ASN A 64 17.99 1.32 -6.22
CA ASN A 64 18.59 2.39 -7.00
C ASN A 64 17.63 3.55 -7.32
N ILE A 65 16.37 3.45 -6.87
CA ILE A 65 15.35 4.48 -7.12
C ILE A 65 15.06 5.15 -5.79
N ALA A 66 15.40 6.44 -5.65
CA ALA A 66 15.10 7.19 -4.43
C ALA A 66 13.59 7.24 -4.17
N MET A 67 13.19 7.12 -2.90
CA MET A 67 11.79 7.19 -2.50
C MET A 67 11.24 8.59 -2.73
N HIS A 68 10.09 8.69 -3.40
CA HIS A 68 9.47 9.99 -3.58
C HIS A 68 8.92 10.52 -2.25
N PRO A 69 8.92 11.86 -2.03
CA PRO A 69 8.38 12.43 -0.80
C PRO A 69 6.96 11.96 -0.47
N LYS A 70 6.10 11.80 -1.49
CA LYS A 70 4.74 11.26 -1.31
C LYS A 70 4.71 9.86 -0.68
N GLN A 71 5.66 9.00 -1.02
CA GLN A 71 5.76 7.64 -0.48
C GLN A 71 6.29 7.67 0.96
N HIS A 72 7.23 8.57 1.25
CA HIS A 72 7.70 8.80 2.62
C HIS A 72 6.59 9.35 3.53
N TYR A 73 5.77 10.29 3.04
CA TYR A 73 4.65 10.85 3.80
C TYR A 73 3.57 9.83 4.19
N LEU A 74 3.48 8.69 3.51
CA LEU A 74 2.55 7.62 3.90
C LEU A 74 2.85 7.14 5.32
N LEU A 75 4.12 7.11 5.76
CA LEU A 75 4.50 6.71 7.12
C LEU A 75 3.83 7.55 8.21
N HIS A 76 3.46 8.79 7.89
CA HIS A 76 2.80 9.70 8.82
C HIS A 76 1.27 9.68 8.71
N TYR A 77 0.73 9.02 7.70
CA TYR A 77 -0.70 9.03 7.42
C TYR A 77 -1.56 8.41 8.55
N PRO A 78 -1.15 7.31 9.22
CA PRO A 78 -1.90 6.77 10.36
C PRO A 78 -2.07 7.78 11.52
N LEU A 79 -1.05 8.62 11.77
CA LEU A 79 -1.06 9.63 12.83
C LEU A 79 -1.98 10.83 12.53
N LEU A 80 -2.29 11.08 11.26
CA LEU A 80 -3.16 12.17 10.83
C LEU A 80 -4.65 11.80 10.83
N ILE A 81 -4.96 10.51 10.95
CA ILE A 81 -6.34 9.98 10.98
C ILE A 81 -6.89 9.91 12.41
N THR A 82 -6.02 9.80 13.42
CA THR A 82 -6.33 9.93 14.85
C THR A 82 -6.62 11.37 15.26
#